data_AF-A0A382V3Y1-F1
#
_entry.id   AF-A0A382V3Y1-F1
#
_cell.length_a   1.000
_cell.length_b   1.000
_cell.length_c   1.000
_cell.angle_alpha   90.00
_cell.angle_beta   90.00
_cell.angle_gamma   90.00
#
_symmetry.space_group_name_H-M   'P 1'
#
loop_
_entity.id
_entity.type
_entity.pdbx_description
1 polymer ?
#
loop_
_entity_poly.entity_id
_entity_poly.type
_entity_poly.pdbx_seq_one_letter_code
_entity_poly.pdbx_strand_id
1 'polypeptide(L)'
;MKLIAEVYDYVKPLVEDTKDGKKVYAIEGVFLQAEVKNRNGRTYPMAVLQREVDRYNEEYVTQNRALGELGHPESPHINLDRVSHMITELKANGIDFVGRAKIMDTPYGKIVKSFIDEGVKFG
;
A
#
# COMPACT_ATOMS: atom_id res chain seq x y z
N MET A 1 20.76 -8.09 -20.36
CA MET A 1 19.91 -9.14 -19.78
C MET A 1 20.33 -9.32 -18.32
N LYS A 2 19.74 -8.55 -17.41
CA LYS A 2 19.92 -8.72 -15.96
C LYS A 2 18.72 -9.53 -15.48
N LEU A 3 18.86 -10.86 -15.49
CA LEU A 3 17.83 -11.77 -15.03
C LEU A 3 17.87 -11.77 -13.50
N ILE A 4 16.80 -11.22 -12.93
CA ILE A 4 16.36 -11.32 -11.54
C ILE A 4 17.12 -10.41 -10.56
N ALA A 5 16.45 -9.32 -10.18
CA ALA A 5 16.66 -8.62 -8.92
C ALA A 5 15.27 -8.29 -8.35
N GLU A 6 14.62 -9.27 -7.73
CA GLU A 6 13.48 -9.01 -6.87
C GLU A 6 14.00 -8.55 -5.52
N VAL A 7 13.99 -7.23 -5.32
CA VAL A 7 14.18 -6.63 -4.01
C VAL A 7 12.84 -6.00 -3.67
N TYR A 8 12.06 -6.56 -2.77
CA TYR A 8 10.82 -5.92 -2.31
C TYR A 8 11.10 -5.26 -0.96
N ASP A 9 10.75 -3.99 -0.82
CA ASP A 9 10.67 -3.36 0.50
C ASP A 9 9.42 -3.95 1.16
N TYR A 10 9.65 -4.98 1.98
CA TYR A 10 8.61 -5.85 2.53
C TYR A 10 7.59 -5.05 3.35
N VAL A 11 6.31 -5.10 2.94
CA VAL A 11 5.21 -4.66 3.79
C VAL A 11 4.84 -5.76 4.77
N LYS A 12 4.60 -5.39 6.04
CA LYS A 12 4.26 -6.34 7.08
C LYS A 12 2.78 -6.71 6.97
N PRO A 13 2.44 -7.98 6.67
CA PRO A 13 1.06 -8.42 6.75
C PRO A 13 0.61 -8.53 8.21
N LEU A 14 -0.63 -8.16 8.45
CA LEU A 14 -1.31 -8.23 9.73
C LEU A 14 -2.63 -8.98 9.51
N VAL A 15 -2.83 -10.04 10.27
CA VAL A 15 -4.09 -10.79 10.32
C VAL A 15 -4.63 -10.67 11.72
N GLU A 16 -5.75 -9.97 11.87
CA GLU A 16 -6.41 -9.70 13.15
C GLU A 16 -7.71 -10.51 13.23
N ASP A 17 -7.92 -11.20 14.34
CA ASP A 17 -9.19 -11.89 14.60
C ASP A 17 -10.21 -10.90 15.16
N THR A 18 -11.39 -10.80 14.55
CA THR A 18 -12.50 -10.06 15.14
C THR A 18 -13.25 -10.93 16.16
N LYS A 19 -13.98 -10.27 17.07
CA LYS A 19 -14.82 -10.94 18.08
C LYS A 19 -15.87 -11.89 17.47
N ASP A 20 -16.19 -11.71 16.19
CA ASP A 20 -17.15 -12.53 15.42
C ASP A 20 -16.48 -13.71 14.68
N GLY A 21 -15.18 -13.94 14.87
CA GLY A 21 -14.42 -14.99 14.19
C GLY A 21 -14.09 -14.69 12.73
N LYS A 22 -14.25 -13.44 12.28
CA LYS A 22 -13.85 -13.02 10.93
C LYS A 22 -12.41 -12.50 10.97
N LYS A 23 -11.57 -12.98 10.05
CA LYS A 23 -10.20 -12.47 9.86
C LYS A 23 -10.22 -11.14 9.13
N VAL A 24 -9.54 -10.14 9.66
CA VAL A 24 -9.23 -8.89 8.98
C VAL A 24 -7.79 -8.95 8.50
N TYR A 25 -7.61 -8.84 7.19
CA TYR A 25 -6.30 -8.80 6.55
C TYR A 25 -5.92 -7.34 6.29
N ALA A 26 -4.74 -6.96 6.75
CA ALA A 26 -4.16 -5.65 6.52
C ALA A 26 -2.66 -5.77 6.19
N ILE A 27 -2.12 -4.72 5.58
CA ILE A 27 -0.67 -4.53 5.42
C ILE A 27 -0.28 -3.20 6.04
N GLU A 28 0.89 -3.15 6.65
CA GLU A 28 1.45 -1.95 7.24
C GLU A 28 2.93 -1.84 6.90
N GLY A 29 3.40 -0.62 6.62
CA GLY A 29 4.80 -0.40 6.28
C GLY A 29 5.04 0.99 5.73
N VAL A 30 6.25 1.22 5.26
CA VAL A 30 6.63 2.47 4.59
C VAL A 30 6.09 2.45 3.17
N PHE A 31 5.17 3.35 2.86
CA PHE A 31 4.58 3.47 1.51
C PHE A 31 5.31 4.52 0.66
N LEU A 32 5.84 5.56 1.29
CA LEU A 32 6.59 6.63 0.62
C LEU A 32 7.78 7.05 1.49
N GLN A 33 8.84 7.56 0.87
CA GLN A 33 10.01 8.11 1.55
C GLN A 33 10.40 9.47 0.96
N ALA A 34 10.63 10.44 1.83
CA ALA A 34 11.16 11.76 1.50
C ALA A 34 12.68 11.80 1.61
N GLU A 35 13.31 12.75 0.91
CA GLU A 35 14.75 13.05 0.98
C GLU A 35 15.71 11.90 0.61
N VAL A 36 15.17 10.74 0.23
CA VAL A 36 15.92 9.57 -0.22
C VAL A 36 15.76 9.41 -1.73
N LYS A 37 16.86 9.11 -2.42
CA LYS A 37 16.83 8.76 -3.84
C LYS A 37 16.20 7.38 -4.00
N ASN A 38 15.02 7.33 -4.60
CA ASN A 38 14.32 6.09 -4.87
C ASN A 38 14.99 5.30 -6.01
N ARG A 39 14.48 4.08 -6.27
CA ARG A 39 15.03 3.18 -7.29
C ARG A 39 14.91 3.72 -8.72
N ASN A 40 13.95 4.63 -8.96
CA ASN A 40 13.78 5.34 -10.23
C ASN A 40 14.68 6.59 -10.33
N GLY A 41 15.57 6.80 -9.36
CA GLY A 41 16.52 7.90 -9.32
C GLY A 41 15.93 9.25 -8.93
N ARG A 42 14.70 9.28 -8.43
CA ARG A 42 13.99 10.50 -8.00
C ARG A 42 14.13 10.68 -6.49
N THR A 43 14.27 11.93 -6.07
CA THR A 43 14.20 12.33 -4.66
C THR A 43 13.01 13.26 -4.49
N TYR A 44 12.19 13.02 -3.48
CA TYR A 44 11.01 13.81 -3.19
C TYR A 44 11.25 14.66 -1.94
N PRO A 45 11.16 16.01 -2.01
CA PRO A 45 11.30 16.85 -0.84
C PRO A 45 10.19 16.60 0.18
N MET A 46 10.54 16.62 1.47
CA MET A 46 9.62 16.35 2.57
C MET A 46 8.43 17.30 2.57
N ALA A 47 8.66 18.60 2.36
CA ALA A 47 7.60 19.59 2.32
C ALA A 47 6.58 19.34 1.19
N VAL A 48 7.04 18.79 0.07
CA VAL A 48 6.17 18.43 -1.06
C VAL A 48 5.38 17.18 -0.73
N LEU A 49 6.05 16.10 -0.29
CA LEU A 49 5.36 14.86 0.06
C LEU A 49 4.35 15.06 1.18
N GLN A 50 4.69 15.81 2.23
CA GLN A 50 3.80 16.09 3.33
C GLN A 50 2.50 16.74 2.83
N ARG A 51 2.61 17.79 2.02
CA ARG A 51 1.45 18.48 1.45
C ARG A 51 0.59 17.55 0.60
N GLU A 52 1.20 16.74 -0.25
CA GLU A 52 0.45 15.83 -1.14
C GLU A 52 -0.19 14.67 -0.37
N VAL A 53 0.46 14.18 0.70
CA VAL A 53 -0.10 13.16 1.59
C VAL A 53 -1.27 13.71 2.41
N ASP A 54 -1.17 14.94 2.92
CA ASP A 54 -2.25 15.58 3.66
C ASP A 54 -3.48 15.75 2.75
N ARG A 55 -3.27 16.23 1.51
CA ARG A 55 -4.35 16.29 0.51
C ARG A 55 -4.92 14.91 0.18
N TYR A 56 -4.06 13.90 -0.01
CA TYR A 56 -4.50 12.53 -0.30
C TYR A 56 -5.36 11.95 0.83
N ASN A 57 -4.96 12.20 2.08
CA ASN A 57 -5.72 11.76 3.24
C ASN A 57 -7.11 12.41 3.26
N GLU A 58 -7.19 13.72 3.06
CA GLU A 58 -8.45 14.46 3.04
C GLU A 58 -9.37 14.01 1.90
N GLU A 59 -8.86 13.94 0.67
CA GLU A 59 -9.67 13.67 -0.52
C GLU A 59 -10.05 12.20 -0.68
N TYR A 60 -9.20 11.27 -0.24
CA TYR A 60 -9.35 9.83 -0.54
C TYR A 60 -9.47 8.96 0.71
N VAL A 61 -8.56 9.09 1.68
CA VAL A 61 -8.52 8.17 2.84
C VAL A 61 -9.74 8.39 3.73
N THR A 62 -10.03 9.63 4.13
CA THR A 62 -11.19 9.94 4.97
C THR A 62 -12.53 9.62 4.29
N GLN A 63 -12.55 9.65 2.96
CA GLN A 63 -13.73 9.37 2.14
C GLN A 63 -13.89 7.89 1.78
N ASN A 64 -13.00 7.00 2.23
CA ASN A 64 -12.97 5.58 1.84
C ASN A 64 -12.86 5.36 0.31
N ARG A 65 -12.09 6.22 -0.37
CA ARG A 65 -11.87 6.19 -1.83
C ARG A 65 -10.43 5.87 -2.22
N ALA A 66 -9.55 5.69 -1.24
CA ALA A 66 -8.13 5.38 -1.42
C ALA A 66 -7.90 3.91 -1.85
N LEU A 67 -8.43 3.53 -3.01
CA LEU A 67 -8.33 2.16 -3.53
C LEU A 67 -6.98 1.94 -4.23
N GLY A 68 -6.46 0.72 -4.11
CA GLY A 68 -5.25 0.29 -4.79
C GLY A 68 -5.44 -1.06 -5.48
N GLU A 69 -4.68 -1.28 -6.55
CA GLU A 69 -4.74 -2.49 -7.38
C GLU A 69 -3.68 -3.52 -6.98
N LEU A 70 -3.90 -4.77 -7.36
CA LEU A 70 -2.82 -5.76 -7.37
C LEU A 70 -1.97 -5.58 -8.65
N GLY A 71 -0.71 -5.18 -8.44
CA GLY A 71 0.24 -4.83 -9.49
C GLY A 71 0.23 -3.32 -9.84
N HIS A 72 1.24 -2.85 -10.57
CA HIS A 72 1.35 -1.45 -10.95
C HIS A 72 0.63 -1.19 -12.29
N PRO A 73 -0.41 -0.33 -12.34
CA PRO A 73 -1.05 0.03 -13.60
C PRO A 73 -0.15 0.98 -14.41
N GLU A 74 -0.31 0.98 -15.73
CA GLU A 74 0.35 1.95 -16.61
C GLU A 74 -0.33 3.33 -16.60
N SER A 75 -1.55 3.40 -16.05
CA SER A 75 -2.42 4.58 -16.01
C SER A 75 -2.63 5.05 -14.57
N PRO A 76 -2.79 6.37 -14.34
CA PRO A 76 -3.15 6.91 -13.02
C PRO A 76 -4.60 6.60 -12.62
N HIS A 77 -5.42 6.07 -13.54
CA HIS A 77 -6.81 5.70 -13.25
C HIS A 77 -6.88 4.30 -12.66
N ILE A 78 -7.61 4.18 -11.55
CA ILE A 78 -7.87 2.90 -10.88
C ILE A 78 -8.83 2.07 -11.72
N ASN A 79 -8.42 0.85 -12.06
CA ASN A 79 -9.30 -0.20 -12.55
C ASN A 79 -10.02 -0.86 -11.36
N LEU A 80 -11.32 -0.58 -11.22
CA LEU A 80 -12.15 -1.09 -10.13
C LEU A 80 -12.22 -2.63 -10.08
N ASP A 81 -12.09 -3.31 -11.22
CA ASP A 81 -12.08 -4.78 -11.28
C ASP A 81 -10.82 -5.38 -10.64
N ARG A 82 -9.72 -4.60 -10.61
CA ARG A 82 -8.40 -5.02 -10.13
C ARG A 82 -8.08 -4.58 -8.70
N VAL A 83 -8.99 -3.84 -8.08
CA VAL A 83 -8.83 -3.35 -6.70
C VAL A 83 -8.56 -4.53 -5.77
N SER A 84 -7.53 -4.44 -4.95
CA SER A 84 -7.12 -5.47 -3.99
C SER A 84 -7.11 -4.96 -2.55
N HIS A 85 -6.85 -3.67 -2.36
CA HIS A 85 -6.73 -3.06 -1.03
C HIS A 85 -7.27 -1.63 -1.03
N MET A 86 -7.51 -1.13 0.18
CA MET A 86 -7.87 0.26 0.43
C MET A 86 -6.97 0.80 1.53
N ILE A 87 -6.30 1.92 1.27
CA ILE A 87 -5.49 2.61 2.27
C ILE A 87 -6.42 3.21 3.32
N THR A 88 -6.18 2.87 4.58
CA THR A 88 -6.97 3.34 5.73
C THR A 88 -6.23 4.38 6.55
N GLU A 89 -4.89 4.38 6.51
CA GLU A 89 -4.07 5.37 7.19
C GLU A 89 -2.79 5.63 6.38
N LEU A 90 -2.32 6.88 6.37
CA LEU A 90 -1.03 7.26 5.84
C LEU A 90 -0.50 8.45 6.65
N LYS A 91 0.61 8.26 7.36
CA LYS A 91 1.13 9.25 8.31
C LYS A 91 2.64 9.39 8.18
N ALA A 92 3.15 10.61 8.34
CA ALA A 92 4.57 10.85 8.40
C ALA A 92 5.18 10.34 9.71
N ASN A 93 6.35 9.73 9.60
CA ASN A 93 7.23 9.30 10.69
C ASN A 93 8.68 9.66 10.30
N GLY A 94 9.10 10.87 10.66
CA GLY A 94 10.37 11.42 10.17
C GLY A 94 10.34 11.62 8.65
N ILE A 95 11.24 10.97 7.92
CA ILE A 95 11.29 11.01 6.45
C ILE A 95 10.44 9.92 5.78
N ASP A 96 9.93 8.96 6.54
CA ASP A 96 9.11 7.86 6.03
C ASP A 96 7.63 8.21 6.18
N PHE A 97 6.80 7.78 5.24
CA PHE A 97 5.35 7.81 5.35
C PHE A 97 4.83 6.40 5.55
N VAL A 98 4.43 6.11 6.79
CA VAL A 98 3.92 4.81 7.20
C VAL A 98 2.43 4.74 6.87
N GLY A 99 2.07 3.74 6.07
CA GLY A 99 0.70 3.49 5.67
C GLY A 99 0.17 2.18 6.22
N ARG A 100 -1.16 2.13 6.37
CA ARG A 100 -1.93 0.91 6.64
C ARG A 100 -2.96 0.77 5.53
N ALA A 101 -3.06 -0.43 4.95
CA ALA A 101 -4.10 -0.74 3.98
C ALA A 101 -4.86 -2.01 4.37
N LYS A 102 -6.18 -1.94 4.29
CA LYS A 102 -7.07 -3.10 4.45
C LYS A 102 -7.12 -3.87 3.14
N ILE A 103 -6.94 -5.18 3.20
CA ILE A 103 -7.14 -6.05 2.04
C ILE A 103 -8.65 -6.29 1.85
N MET A 104 -9.13 -5.99 0.65
CA MET A 104 -10.56 -6.02 0.31
C MET A 104 -11.01 -7.45 -0.01
N ASP A 105 -12.32 -7.71 -0.02
CA ASP A 105 -12.87 -9.02 -0.42
C ASP A 105 -13.22 -9.11 -1.91
N THR A 106 -12.51 -8.35 -2.73
CA THR A 106 -12.58 -8.39 -4.19
C THR A 106 -11.86 -9.64 -4.74
N PRO A 107 -12.04 -10.01 -6.02
CA PRO A 107 -11.29 -11.11 -6.63
C PRO A 107 -9.77 -10.98 -6.45
N TYR A 108 -9.21 -9.77 -6.66
CA TYR A 108 -7.79 -9.52 -6.48
C TYR A 108 -7.38 -9.38 -5.02
N GLY A 109 -8.27 -8.93 -4.14
CA GLY A 109 -8.02 -8.93 -2.70
C GLY A 109 -7.90 -10.36 -2.14
N LYS A 110 -8.71 -11.31 -2.64
CA LYS A 110 -8.60 -12.73 -2.28
C LYS A 110 -7.27 -13.35 -2.70
N ILE A 111 -6.71 -12.94 -3.83
CA ILE A 111 -5.36 -13.35 -4.26
C ILE A 111 -4.32 -12.83 -3.25
N VAL A 112 -4.39 -11.55 -2.86
CA VAL A 112 -3.49 -10.98 -1.85
C VAL A 112 -3.62 -11.70 -0.50
N LYS A 113 -4.84 -12.06 -0.08
CA LYS A 113 -5.05 -12.87 1.14
C LYS A 113 -4.35 -14.23 1.05
N SER A 114 -4.44 -14.92 -0.09
CA SER A 114 -3.73 -16.18 -0.34
C SER A 114 -2.22 -16.01 -0.20
N PHE A 115 -1.67 -14.93 -0.76
CA PHE A 115 -0.24 -14.62 -0.63
C PHE A 115 0.16 -14.43 0.84
N ILE A 116 -0.65 -13.72 1.62
CA ILE A 116 -0.41 -13.53 3.06
C ILE A 116 -0.46 -14.88 3.79
N ASP A 117 -1.48 -15.70 3.54
CA ASP A 117 -1.67 -16.99 4.20
C ASP A 117 -0.57 -18.01 3.84
N GLU A 118 -0.03 -17.94 2.62
CA GLU A 118 1.10 -18.76 2.15
C GLU A 118 2.48 -18.22 2.56
N GLY A 119 2.53 -17.06 3.21
CA GLY A 119 3.79 -16.43 3.63
C GLY A 119 4.60 -15.81 2.49
N VAL A 120 3.96 -15.52 1.35
CA VAL A 120 4.58 -14.82 0.22
C VAL A 120 4.91 -13.39 0.65
N LYS A 121 6.15 -12.98 0.39
CA LYS A 121 6.61 -11.61 0.60
C LYS A 121 6.37 -10.80 -0.66
N PHE A 122 5.70 -9.66 -0.51
CA PHE A 122 5.43 -8.71 -1.60
C PHE A 122 5.66 -7.27 -1.11
N GLY A 123 5.87 -6.36 -2.05
CA GLY A 123 6.08 -4.93 -1.83
C GLY A 123 5.96 -4.14 -3.13
#